data_AF-H5XH71-F1
#
_entry.id   AF-H5XH71-F1
#
_cell.length_a   1.000
_cell.length_b   1.000
_cell.length_c   1.000
_cell.angle_alpha   90.00
_cell.angle_beta   90.00
_cell.angle_gamma   90.00
#
_symmetry.space_group_name_H-M   'P 1'
#
loop_
_entity.id
_entity.type
_entity.pdbx_description
1 polymer ?
#
loop_
_entity_poly.entity_id
_entity_poly.type
_entity_poly.pdbx_seq_one_letter_code
_entity_poly.pdbx_strand_id
1 'polypeptide(L)'
;MSEVLERDLREYRDEAEGSPDEPLPERATRPGQGRAKVLSVRLSSEEFDELTRFAAALEVPASALVRGWVLGQLRAGSESPVQTVDRIARELDQLRRQLAA
;
A
#
# COMPACT_ATOMS: atom_id res chain seq x y z
N MET A 1 -5.93 21.19 4.96
CA MET A 1 -4.61 20.53 5.03
C MET A 1 -3.67 21.52 5.67
N SER A 2 -3.03 21.15 6.79
CA SER A 2 -2.14 22.05 7.53
C SER A 2 -0.92 22.38 6.67
N GLU A 3 -0.68 23.67 6.41
CA GLU A 3 0.61 24.12 5.88
C GLU A 3 1.65 23.89 6.98
N VAL A 4 2.45 22.83 6.83
CA VAL A 4 3.60 22.60 7.71
C VAL A 4 4.66 23.63 7.33
N LEU A 5 5.03 24.49 8.27
CA LEU A 5 5.98 25.57 8.02
C LEU A 5 7.40 24.98 7.93
N GLU A 6 8.27 25.54 7.08
CA GLU A 6 9.68 25.09 6.97
C GLU A 6 10.41 25.04 8.32
N ARG A 7 10.00 25.90 9.25
CA ARG A 7 10.47 25.92 10.62
C ARG A 7 10.17 24.60 11.36
N ASP A 8 8.97 24.08 11.21
CA ASP A 8 8.52 22.85 11.89
C ASP A 8 9.32 21.64 11.39
N LEU A 9 9.64 21.62 10.09
CA LEU A 9 10.48 20.58 9.49
C LEU A 9 11.94 20.65 9.92
N ARG A 10 12.45 21.85 10.24
CA ARG A 10 13.81 22.02 10.81
C ARG A 10 13.83 21.57 12.27
N GLU A 11 12.86 22.02 13.06
CA GLU A 11 12.74 21.65 14.48
C GLU A 11 12.62 20.13 14.66
N TYR A 12 11.78 19.47 13.84
CA TYR A 12 11.66 18.02 13.84
C TYR A 12 12.96 17.29 13.49
N ARG A 13 13.74 17.83 12.54
CA ARG A 13 15.02 17.24 12.14
C ARG A 13 16.06 17.37 13.24
N ASP A 14 16.19 18.56 13.80
CA ASP A 14 17.16 18.85 14.87
C ASP A 14 16.86 17.98 16.11
N GLU A 15 15.57 17.76 16.42
CA GLU A 15 15.14 16.82 17.46
C GLU A 15 15.50 15.37 17.12
N ALA A 16 15.25 14.92 15.88
CA ALA A 16 15.51 13.55 15.47
C ALA A 16 17.01 13.21 15.32
N GLU A 17 17.83 14.17 14.91
CA GLU A 17 19.28 14.01 14.71
C GLU A 17 20.09 14.32 15.98
N GLY A 18 19.46 14.88 17.02
CA GLY A 18 20.12 15.29 18.27
C GLY A 18 20.49 14.15 19.22
N SER A 19 19.91 12.95 19.03
CA SER A 19 20.08 11.81 19.95
C SER A 19 20.43 10.48 19.24
N PRO A 20 21.42 10.43 18.32
CA PRO A 20 21.71 9.24 17.53
C PRO A 20 22.29 8.08 18.36
N ASP A 21 22.98 8.42 19.44
CA ASP A 21 23.63 7.46 20.35
C ASP A 21 22.77 7.15 21.60
N GLU A 22 21.60 7.76 21.73
CA GLU A 22 20.70 7.46 22.83
C GLU A 22 20.02 6.09 22.62
N PRO A 23 19.90 5.27 23.67
CA PRO A 23 19.23 4.00 23.56
C PRO A 23 17.74 4.20 23.21
N LEU A 24 17.25 3.41 22.27
CA LEU A 24 15.83 3.42 21.91
C LEU A 24 14.97 3.06 23.14
N PRO A 25 13.77 3.65 23.31
CA PRO A 25 12.84 3.27 24.37
C PRO A 25 12.53 1.77 24.33
N GLU A 26 12.34 1.12 25.49
CA GLU A 26 12.01 -0.32 25.54
C GLU A 26 10.74 -0.71 24.75
N ARG A 27 9.81 0.24 24.63
CA ARG A 27 8.57 0.10 23.83
C ARG A 27 8.78 0.29 22.33
N ALA A 28 9.98 0.65 21.88
CA ALA A 28 10.27 0.85 20.47
C ALA A 28 10.17 -0.49 19.75
N THR A 29 9.06 -0.67 19.04
CA THR A 29 8.88 -1.81 18.13
C THR A 29 9.22 -1.35 16.73
N ARG A 30 10.01 -2.15 16.00
CA ARG A 30 10.13 -1.99 14.55
C ARG A 30 8.86 -2.57 13.92
N PRO A 31 8.06 -1.79 13.17
CA PRO A 31 6.98 -2.35 12.37
C PRO A 31 7.57 -3.42 11.42
N GLY A 32 7.02 -4.65 11.45
CA GLY A 32 7.49 -5.74 10.59
C GLY A 32 8.54 -6.69 11.18
N GLN A 33 8.70 -6.76 12.51
CA GLN A 33 9.54 -7.77 13.21
C GLN A 33 9.17 -9.23 12.87
N GLY A 34 7.95 -9.50 12.39
CA GLY A 34 7.62 -10.74 11.71
C GLY A 34 8.11 -10.68 10.27
N ARG A 35 9.36 -11.11 10.02
CA ARG A 35 9.95 -11.22 8.67
C ARG A 35 8.90 -11.70 7.65
N ALA A 36 8.59 -10.87 6.66
CA ALA A 36 7.81 -11.30 5.52
C ALA A 36 8.42 -12.60 4.97
N LYS A 37 7.65 -13.69 4.98
CA LYS A 37 8.09 -14.96 4.39
C LYS A 37 8.11 -14.78 2.87
N VAL A 38 9.18 -15.22 2.22
CA VAL A 38 9.28 -15.16 0.76
C VAL A 38 8.43 -16.28 0.16
N LEU A 39 7.45 -15.91 -0.66
CA LEU A 39 6.71 -16.82 -1.52
C LEU A 39 7.33 -16.75 -2.92
N SER A 40 7.92 -17.84 -3.38
CA SER A 40 8.51 -17.93 -4.72
C SER A 40 7.52 -18.55 -5.70
N VAL A 41 7.23 -17.84 -6.78
CA VAL A 41 6.44 -18.31 -7.93
C VAL A 41 7.32 -18.33 -9.18
N ARG A 42 7.10 -19.31 -10.06
CA ARG A 42 7.79 -19.38 -11.34
C ARG A 42 6.94 -18.69 -12.40
N LEU A 43 7.53 -17.72 -13.07
CA LEU A 43 7.00 -17.04 -14.23
C LEU A 43 8.00 -17.22 -15.37
N SER A 44 7.52 -17.25 -16.60
CA SER A 44 8.37 -17.00 -17.76
C SER A 44 8.91 -15.57 -17.73
N SER A 45 9.96 -15.30 -18.51
CA SER A 45 10.53 -13.95 -18.61
C SER A 45 9.49 -12.95 -19.13
N GLU A 46 8.70 -13.34 -20.13
CA GLU A 46 7.66 -12.49 -20.72
C GLU A 46 6.58 -12.10 -19.71
N GLU A 47 6.08 -13.06 -18.92
CA GLU A 47 5.08 -12.81 -17.87
C GLU A 47 5.62 -11.88 -16.78
N PHE A 48 6.90 -12.04 -16.40
CA PHE A 48 7.53 -11.17 -15.41
C PHE A 48 7.75 -9.74 -15.92
N ASP A 49 8.13 -9.60 -17.19
CA ASP A 49 8.32 -8.30 -17.84
C ASP A 49 6.99 -7.57 -17.99
N GLU A 50 5.92 -8.28 -18.34
CA GLU A 50 4.57 -7.71 -18.40
C GLU A 50 4.09 -7.25 -17.00
N LEU A 51 4.25 -8.09 -15.98
CA LEU A 51 3.95 -7.71 -14.60
C LEU A 51 4.70 -6.45 -14.17
N THR A 52 6.00 -6.37 -14.50
CA THR A 52 6.85 -5.23 -14.14
C THR A 52 6.40 -3.96 -14.85
N ARG A 53 6.03 -4.04 -16.14
CA ARG A 53 5.47 -2.91 -16.89
C ARG A 53 4.17 -2.40 -16.29
N PHE A 54 3.25 -3.30 -15.92
CA PHE A 54 1.99 -2.89 -15.27
C PHE A 54 2.23 -2.23 -13.91
N ALA A 55 3.12 -2.79 -13.10
CA ALA A 55 3.46 -2.22 -11.79
C ALA A 55 4.07 -0.82 -11.92
N ALA A 56 4.96 -0.63 -12.91
CA ALA A 56 5.55 0.67 -13.21
C ALA A 56 4.51 1.71 -13.65
N ALA A 57 3.56 1.34 -14.50
CA ALA A 57 2.47 2.23 -14.93
C ALA A 57 1.56 2.69 -13.77
N LEU A 58 1.50 1.91 -12.69
CA LEU A 58 0.75 2.21 -11.48
C LEU A 58 1.62 2.82 -10.36
N GLU A 59 2.90 3.09 -10.65
CA GLU A 59 3.88 3.63 -9.69
C GLU A 59 3.99 2.81 -8.38
N VAL A 60 3.85 1.48 -8.48
CA VAL A 60 3.97 0.56 -7.34
C VAL A 60 5.02 -0.53 -7.58
N PRO A 61 5.64 -1.09 -6.54
CA PRO A 61 6.48 -2.27 -6.69
C PRO A 61 5.67 -3.47 -7.21
N ALA A 62 6.26 -4.30 -8.07
CA ALA A 62 5.62 -5.52 -8.59
C ALA A 62 5.12 -6.45 -7.46
N SER A 63 5.86 -6.55 -6.36
CA SER A 63 5.43 -7.31 -5.16
C SER A 63 4.19 -6.73 -4.50
N ALA A 64 4.03 -5.40 -4.50
CA ALA A 64 2.85 -4.72 -3.96
C ALA A 64 1.63 -4.95 -4.86
N LEU A 65 1.81 -4.88 -6.18
CA LEU A 65 0.77 -5.18 -7.16
C LEU A 65 0.24 -6.62 -7.01
N VAL A 66 1.15 -7.61 -7.01
CA VAL A 66 0.79 -9.03 -6.84
C VAL A 66 0.08 -9.26 -5.51
N ARG A 67 0.58 -8.67 -4.42
CA ARG A 67 -0.07 -8.76 -3.11
C ARG A 67 -1.50 -8.18 -3.15
N GLY A 68 -1.68 -7.05 -3.82
CA GLY A 68 -2.99 -6.42 -4.01
C GLY A 68 -3.96 -7.34 -4.74
N TRP A 69 -3.52 -7.96 -5.84
CA TRP A 69 -4.35 -8.91 -6.60
C TRP A 69 -4.73 -10.13 -5.77
N VAL A 70 -3.78 -10.76 -5.06
CA VAL A 70 -4.06 -11.92 -4.19
C VAL A 70 -5.11 -11.55 -3.14
N LEU A 71 -4.93 -10.43 -2.45
CA LEU A 71 -5.89 -9.98 -1.43
C LEU A 71 -7.25 -9.62 -2.04
N GLY A 72 -7.28 -9.03 -3.24
CA GLY A 72 -8.50 -8.73 -3.98
C GLY A 72 -9.29 -10.00 -4.31
N GLN A 73 -8.62 -11.03 -4.82
CA GLN A 73 -9.25 -12.31 -5.16
C GLN A 73 -9.72 -13.08 -3.92
N LEU A 74 -8.96 -13.07 -2.84
CA LEU A 74 -9.39 -13.68 -1.58
C LEU A 74 -10.64 -13.00 -1.01
N ARG A 75 -10.73 -11.67 -1.14
CA ARG A 75 -11.94 -10.92 -0.76
C ARG A 75 -13.11 -11.26 -1.67
N ALA A 76 -12.91 -11.25 -2.99
CA ALA A 76 -13.94 -11.57 -3.95
C ALA A 76 -14.46 -13.02 -3.81
N GLY A 77 -13.59 -13.98 -3.50
CA GLY A 77 -13.98 -15.37 -3.22
C GLY A 77 -14.67 -15.56 -1.86
N SER A 78 -14.56 -14.58 -0.95
CA SER A 78 -15.28 -14.54 0.32
C SER A 78 -16.61 -13.78 0.24
N GLU A 79 -16.85 -13.03 -0.84
CA GLU A 79 -18.08 -12.28 -1.05
C GLU A 79 -19.14 -13.20 -1.65
N SER A 80 -20.32 -13.28 -1.00
CA SER A 80 -21.47 -13.92 -1.63
C SER A 80 -21.86 -13.14 -2.90
N PRO A 81 -22.50 -13.77 -3.90
CA PRO A 81 -22.92 -13.07 -5.13
C PRO A 81 -23.70 -11.77 -4.87
N VAL A 82 -24.47 -11.72 -3.78
CA VAL A 82 -25.20 -10.52 -3.34
C VAL A 82 -24.25 -9.40 -2.91
N GLN A 83 -23.21 -9.72 -2.15
CA GLN A 83 -22.22 -8.74 -1.68
C GLN A 83 -21.41 -8.14 -2.83
N THR A 84 -21.11 -8.93 -3.86
CA THR A 84 -20.44 -8.47 -5.08
C THR A 84 -21.31 -7.47 -5.84
N VAL A 85 -22.60 -7.75 -6.02
CA VAL A 85 -23.55 -6.83 -6.69
C VAL A 85 -23.67 -5.53 -5.91
N ASP A 86 -23.79 -5.61 -4.59
CA ASP A 86 -23.86 -4.42 -3.73
C ASP A 86 -22.60 -3.55 -3.80
N ARG A 87 -21.42 -4.18 -3.93
CA ARG A 87 -20.15 -3.46 -4.10
C ARG A 87 -20.12 -2.71 -5.43
N ILE A 88 -20.47 -3.37 -6.53
CA ILE A 88 -20.52 -2.75 -7.86
C ILE A 88 -21.49 -1.57 -7.88
N ALA A 89 -22.67 -1.71 -7.27
CA ALA A 89 -23.65 -0.63 -7.17
C ALA A 89 -23.09 0.61 -6.45
N ARG A 90 -22.38 0.40 -5.32
CA ARG A 90 -21.75 1.49 -4.56
C ARG A 90 -20.64 2.19 -5.34
N GLU A 91 -19.78 1.42 -6.01
CA GLU A 91 -18.68 1.95 -6.83
C GLU A 91 -19.23 2.80 -7.99
N LEU A 92 -20.30 2.34 -8.65
CA LEU A 92 -20.94 3.09 -9.74
C LEU A 92 -21.56 4.41 -9.25
N ASP A 93 -22.22 4.40 -8.10
CA ASP A 93 -22.79 5.63 -7.51
C ASP A 93 -21.71 6.63 -7.08
N GLN A 94 -20.57 6.14 -6.60
CA GLN A 94 -19.43 7.00 -6.28
C GLN A 94 -18.87 7.66 -7.54
N LEU A 95 -18.69 6.90 -8.62
CA LEU A 95 -18.23 7.43 -9.90
C LEU A 95 -19.19 8.48 -10.47
N ARG A 96 -20.51 8.22 -10.41
CA ARG A 96 -21.53 9.18 -10.82
C ARG A 96 -21.44 10.49 -10.05
N ARG A 97 -21.21 10.43 -8.74
CA ARG A 97 -21.03 11.63 -7.91
C ARG A 97 -19.76 12.41 -8.26
N GLN A 98 -18.68 11.71 -8.61
CA GLN A 98 -17.42 12.36 -9.03
C GLN A 98 -17.52 13.03 -10.40
N LEU A 99 -18.33 12.49 -11.32
CA LEU A 99 -18.56 13.07 -12.65
C LEU A 99 -19.60 14.21 -12.64
N ALA A 100 -20.41 14.31 -11.59
CA ALA A 100 -21.42 15.36 -11.43
C ALA A 100 -20.89 16.59 -10.64
N ALA A 101 -19.63 16.55 -10.21
CA ALA A 101 -18.92 17.64 -9.54
C ALA A 101 -17.90 18.27 -10.50
#